data_AF-A0A2E5HUJ1-F1
#
_entry.id   AF-A0A2E5HUJ1-F1
#
_cell.length_a   1.000
_cell.length_b   1.000
_cell.length_c   1.000
_cell.angle_alpha   90.00
_cell.angle_beta   90.00
_cell.angle_gamma   90.00
#
_symmetry.space_group_name_H-M   'P 1'
#
loop_
_entity.id
_entity.type
_entity.pdbx_description
1 polymer ?
#
loop_
_entity_poly.entity_id
_entity_poly.type
_entity_poly.pdbx_seq_one_letter_code
_entity_poly.pdbx_strand_id
1 'polypeptide(L)'
;MSIVDSLKSIKFDSIRPVTSRQTLVVIMGLSIIFSAALMLRIFPVKYGYFLNEFDPFFDYYASKFILDHYDASGITGLLDYFSWHDYRTWYPEGRPVARTSQVGLHFAGAIFYIIARDIFGLSSSLYDFIVVFPPIVGALSIIPIYLIARRVTSSGGALFASLIIAFSTSVIQRGNLGWFKSDPFALLLALSG
;
A
#
# COMPACT_ATOMS: atom_id res chain seq x y z
N MET A 1 41.20 -25.55 -10.87
CA MET A 1 40.03 -26.10 -10.15
C MET A 1 38.80 -25.67 -10.94
N SER A 2 38.03 -26.62 -11.47
CA SER A 2 36.92 -26.33 -12.40
C SER A 2 35.75 -25.68 -11.66
N ILE A 3 35.00 -24.79 -12.30
CA ILE A 3 33.74 -24.21 -11.79
C ILE A 3 32.78 -25.33 -11.33
N VAL A 4 32.83 -26.49 -11.99
CA VAL A 4 32.06 -27.70 -11.65
C VAL A 4 32.44 -28.27 -10.28
N ASP A 5 33.71 -28.18 -9.88
CA ASP A 5 34.18 -28.65 -8.57
C ASP A 5 33.76 -27.68 -7.45
N SER A 6 33.62 -26.39 -7.78
CA SER A 6 33.12 -25.35 -6.88
C SER A 6 31.60 -25.45 -6.64
N LEU A 7 30.83 -25.86 -7.65
CA LEU A 7 29.40 -26.12 -7.50
C LEU A 7 29.09 -27.39 -6.69
N LYS A 8 29.93 -28.42 -6.81
CA LYS A 8 29.79 -29.67 -6.02
C LYS A 8 30.19 -29.51 -4.55
N SER A 9 30.96 -28.48 -4.20
CA SER A 9 31.33 -28.20 -2.80
C SER A 9 30.29 -27.36 -2.04
N ILE A 10 29.26 -26.85 -2.73
CA ILE A 10 28.12 -26.16 -2.11
C ILE A 10 27.30 -27.21 -1.35
N LYS A 11 27.50 -27.28 -0.04
CA LYS A 11 26.69 -28.11 0.86
C LYS A 11 25.29 -27.50 0.97
N PHE A 12 24.34 -27.94 0.15
CA PHE A 12 22.93 -27.49 0.22
C PHE A 12 22.28 -27.71 1.61
N ASP A 13 22.85 -28.57 2.45
CA ASP A 13 22.45 -28.72 3.87
C ASP A 13 22.67 -27.47 4.72
N SER A 14 23.55 -26.53 4.31
CA SER A 14 23.73 -25.23 4.96
C SER A 14 22.62 -24.22 4.63
N ILE A 15 21.74 -24.53 3.67
CA ILE A 15 20.60 -23.70 3.24
C ILE A 15 19.29 -24.26 3.85
N ARG A 16 19.36 -24.95 4.98
CA ARG A 16 18.16 -25.37 5.72
C ARG A 16 17.72 -24.20 6.61
N PRO A 17 16.57 -23.55 6.35
CA PRO A 17 16.08 -22.51 7.25
C PRO A 17 15.79 -23.14 8.61
N VAL A 18 16.58 -22.76 9.62
CA VAL A 18 16.39 -23.20 11.01
C VAL A 18 15.27 -22.35 11.63
N THR A 19 14.04 -22.54 11.16
CA THR A 19 12.86 -21.80 11.65
C THR A 19 12.20 -22.56 12.79
N SER A 20 12.00 -21.90 13.94
CA SER A 20 11.23 -22.47 15.05
C SER A 20 9.78 -22.77 14.62
N ARG A 21 9.22 -23.88 15.09
CA ARG A 21 7.81 -24.25 14.84
C ARG A 21 6.84 -23.12 15.23
N GLN A 22 7.15 -22.40 16.30
CA GLN A 22 6.35 -21.26 16.75
C GLN A 22 6.38 -20.11 15.74
N THR A 23 7.55 -19.80 15.19
CA THR A 23 7.70 -18.77 14.16
C THR A 23 6.93 -19.14 12.90
N LEU A 24 6.94 -20.42 12.50
CA LEU A 24 6.16 -20.91 11.37
C LEU A 24 4.66 -20.67 11.57
N VAL A 25 4.13 -21.02 12.75
CA VAL A 25 2.71 -20.80 13.08
C VAL A 25 2.35 -19.32 13.03
N VAL A 26 3.22 -18.44 13.54
CA VAL A 26 3.00 -16.98 13.48
C VAL A 26 2.97 -16.48 12.04
N ILE A 27 3.92 -16.89 11.21
CA ILE A 27 3.98 -16.48 9.80
C ILE A 27 2.73 -16.95 9.07
N MET A 28 2.37 -18.23 9.21
CA MET A 28 1.16 -18.77 8.58
C MET A 28 -0.11 -18.05 9.07
N GLY A 29 -0.22 -17.81 10.38
CA GLY A 29 -1.34 -17.09 10.97
C GLY A 29 -1.48 -15.67 10.41
N LEU A 30 -0.37 -14.92 10.35
CA LEU A 30 -0.36 -13.58 9.76
C LEU A 30 -0.69 -13.60 8.27
N SER A 31 -0.18 -14.57 7.51
CA SER A 31 -0.52 -14.71 6.08
C SER A 31 -2.02 -14.94 5.89
N ILE A 32 -2.64 -15.81 6.69
CA ILE A 32 -4.09 -16.06 6.63
C ILE A 32 -4.88 -14.81 7.00
N ILE A 33 -4.50 -14.11 8.08
CA ILE A 33 -5.16 -12.87 8.51
C ILE A 33 -5.03 -11.79 7.42
N PHE A 34 -3.86 -11.68 6.79
CA PHE A 34 -3.60 -10.73 5.70
C PHE A 34 -4.49 -11.03 4.49
N SER A 35 -4.52 -12.29 4.05
CA SER A 35 -5.37 -12.72 2.94
C SER A 35 -6.86 -12.46 3.23
N ALA A 36 -7.33 -12.77 4.44
CA ALA A 36 -8.70 -12.48 4.85
C ALA A 36 -9.00 -10.97 4.85
N ALA A 37 -8.10 -10.15 5.42
CA ALA A 37 -8.21 -8.70 5.44
C ALA A 37 -8.31 -8.12 4.03
N LEU A 38 -7.48 -8.63 3.10
CA LEU A 38 -7.46 -8.21 1.70
C LEU A 38 -8.74 -8.61 0.96
N MET A 39 -9.18 -9.86 1.10
CA MET A 39 -10.41 -10.35 0.45
C MET A 39 -11.65 -9.55 0.87
N LEU A 40 -11.79 -9.26 2.17
CA LEU A 40 -12.91 -8.46 2.68
C LEU A 40 -12.93 -7.04 2.09
N ARG A 41 -11.76 -6.44 1.91
CA ARG A 41 -11.62 -5.07 1.37
C ARG A 41 -11.80 -5.02 -0.16
N ILE A 42 -11.44 -6.08 -0.88
CA ILE A 42 -11.65 -6.19 -2.33
C ILE A 42 -13.11 -6.52 -2.67
N PHE A 43 -13.89 -7.06 -1.75
CA PHE A 43 -15.27 -7.52 -2.00
C PHE A 43 -16.19 -6.57 -2.80
N PRO A 44 -16.13 -5.22 -2.67
CA PRO A 44 -16.90 -4.32 -3.51
C PRO A 44 -16.68 -4.45 -5.02
N VAL A 45 -15.62 -5.15 -5.47
CA VAL A 45 -15.34 -5.45 -6.88
C VAL A 45 -16.54 -6.06 -7.61
N LYS A 46 -17.44 -6.75 -6.90
CA LYS A 46 -18.67 -7.31 -7.46
C LYS A 46 -19.63 -6.25 -8.03
N TYR A 47 -19.49 -4.99 -7.62
CA TYR A 47 -20.25 -3.86 -8.14
C TYR A 47 -19.51 -3.10 -9.25
N GLY A 48 -18.23 -3.43 -9.46
CA GLY A 48 -17.37 -2.86 -10.48
C GLY A 48 -16.00 -2.47 -9.92
N TYR A 49 -15.10 -2.12 -10.85
CA TYR A 49 -13.72 -1.76 -10.53
C TYR A 49 -13.52 -0.27 -10.80
N PHE A 50 -13.92 0.55 -9.83
CA PHE A 50 -13.89 2.00 -9.92
C PHE A 50 -13.55 2.64 -8.57
N LEU A 51 -13.19 3.91 -8.62
CA LEU A 51 -13.14 4.77 -7.44
C LEU A 51 -14.55 4.95 -6.88
N ASN A 52 -14.68 4.84 -5.56
CA ASN A 52 -15.95 5.05 -4.87
C ASN A 52 -16.01 6.47 -4.31
N GLU A 53 -17.22 6.97 -4.05
CA GLU A 53 -17.46 8.33 -3.55
C GLU A 53 -16.89 9.42 -4.47
N PHE A 54 -16.86 10.68 -4.00
CA PHE A 54 -16.43 11.84 -4.80
C PHE A 54 -14.99 12.25 -4.52
N ASP A 55 -14.57 12.18 -3.26
CA ASP A 55 -13.26 12.66 -2.82
C ASP A 55 -12.07 11.94 -3.47
N PRO A 56 -12.06 10.60 -3.68
CA PRO A 56 -10.92 9.90 -4.27
C PRO A 56 -10.57 10.34 -5.70
N PHE A 57 -11.50 10.94 -6.43
CA PHE A 57 -11.25 11.45 -7.78
C PHE A 57 -10.25 12.62 -7.77
N PHE A 58 -10.30 13.48 -6.74
CA PHE A 58 -9.32 14.55 -6.59
C PHE A 58 -7.94 13.99 -6.24
N ASP A 59 -7.88 13.00 -5.34
CA ASP A 59 -6.62 12.38 -4.94
C ASP A 59 -5.96 11.64 -6.13
N TYR A 60 -6.76 10.97 -6.97
CA TYR A 60 -6.32 10.40 -8.24
C TYR A 60 -5.82 11.48 -9.21
N TYR A 61 -6.56 12.57 -9.38
CA TYR A 61 -6.16 13.67 -10.26
C TYR A 61 -4.81 14.26 -9.86
N ALA A 62 -4.59 14.45 -8.56
CA ALA A 62 -3.32 14.93 -8.03
C ALA A 62 -2.18 13.92 -8.20
N SER A 63 -2.41 12.62 -7.96
CA SER A 63 -1.43 11.57 -8.26
C SER A 63 -1.09 11.52 -9.75
N LYS A 64 -2.08 11.71 -10.63
CA LYS A 64 -1.88 11.75 -12.07
C LYS A 64 -1.02 12.95 -12.48
N PHE A 65 -1.25 14.12 -11.90
CA PHE A 65 -0.39 15.29 -12.14
C PHE A 65 1.08 14.97 -11.83
N ILE A 66 1.35 14.33 -10.69
CA ILE A 66 2.72 13.94 -10.29
C ILE A 66 3.31 12.95 -11.29
N LEU A 67 2.55 11.94 -11.70
CA LEU A 67 3.00 10.94 -12.68
C LEU A 67 3.31 11.59 -14.03
N ASP A 68 2.42 12.44 -14.54
CA ASP A 68 2.58 13.08 -15.85
C ASP A 68 3.84 13.97 -15.87
N HIS A 69 4.14 14.68 -14.79
CA HIS A 69 5.36 15.50 -14.68
C HIS A 69 6.62 14.66 -14.47
N TYR A 70 6.52 13.54 -13.74
CA TYR A 70 7.61 12.56 -13.65
C TYR A 70 7.93 11.94 -15.02
N ASP A 71 6.92 11.57 -15.80
CA ASP A 71 7.14 10.99 -17.13
C ASP A 71 7.76 12.02 -18.09
N ALA A 72 7.48 13.32 -17.91
CA ALA A 72 8.05 14.39 -18.73
C ALA A 72 9.48 14.80 -18.31
N SER A 73 9.75 14.88 -17.01
CA SER A 73 10.98 15.52 -16.47
C SER A 73 11.74 14.64 -15.47
N GLY A 74 11.37 13.37 -15.31
CA GLY A 74 11.96 12.46 -14.32
C GLY A 74 11.76 12.93 -12.88
N ILE A 75 12.75 12.65 -12.02
CA ILE A 75 12.67 12.94 -10.58
C ILE A 75 12.46 14.44 -10.29
N THR A 76 12.97 15.35 -11.14
CA THR A 76 12.77 16.78 -10.95
C THR A 76 11.32 17.20 -11.18
N GLY A 77 10.58 16.49 -12.03
CA GLY A 77 9.15 16.75 -12.28
C GLY A 77 8.26 16.50 -11.06
N LEU A 78 8.71 15.71 -10.09
CA LEU A 78 7.99 15.54 -8.82
C LEU A 78 7.87 16.85 -8.03
N LEU A 79 8.81 17.79 -8.21
CA LEU A 79 8.83 19.07 -7.51
C LEU A 79 7.79 20.06 -8.05
N ASP A 80 7.35 19.89 -9.30
CA ASP A 80 6.36 20.76 -9.95
C ASP A 80 5.01 20.72 -9.22
N TYR A 81 4.73 19.64 -8.49
CA TYR A 81 3.55 19.55 -7.64
C TYR A 81 3.51 20.66 -6.58
N PHE A 82 4.66 21.10 -6.04
CA PHE A 82 4.70 22.13 -4.99
C PHE A 82 4.47 23.55 -5.50
N SER A 83 4.69 23.78 -6.80
CA SER A 83 4.40 25.06 -7.48
C SER A 83 3.05 25.04 -8.22
N TRP A 84 2.34 23.91 -8.22
CA TRP A 84 1.10 23.74 -8.95
C TRP A 84 -0.04 24.62 -8.43
N HIS A 85 -0.53 25.49 -9.31
CA HIS A 85 -1.77 26.24 -9.15
C HIS A 85 -2.80 25.76 -10.19
N ASP A 86 -3.87 25.13 -9.72
CA ASP A 86 -4.90 24.55 -10.58
C ASP A 86 -6.00 25.57 -10.88
N TYR A 87 -6.12 25.99 -12.14
CA TYR A 87 -7.18 26.90 -12.59
C TYR A 87 -8.45 26.16 -13.06
N ARG A 88 -8.45 24.82 -13.07
CA ARG A 88 -9.65 24.02 -13.42
C ARG A 88 -10.60 23.90 -12.23
N THR A 89 -10.11 24.08 -11.02
CA THR A 89 -10.91 24.15 -9.81
C THR A 89 -11.00 25.60 -9.32
N TRP A 90 -12.11 25.98 -8.67
CA TRP A 90 -12.30 27.32 -8.11
C TRP A 90 -12.11 28.47 -9.11
N TYR A 91 -12.78 28.41 -10.26
CA TYR A 91 -12.70 29.46 -11.27
C TYR A 91 -13.34 30.78 -10.80
N PRO A 92 -12.72 31.96 -11.06
CA PRO A 92 -11.48 32.17 -11.82
C PRO A 92 -10.18 32.13 -11.00
N GLU A 93 -10.24 32.14 -9.67
CA GLU A 93 -9.07 32.33 -8.79
C GLU A 93 -8.08 31.15 -8.81
N GLY A 94 -8.58 29.95 -9.09
CA GLY A 94 -7.80 28.72 -9.02
C GLY A 94 -7.49 28.28 -7.60
N ARG A 95 -6.75 27.18 -7.47
CA ARG A 95 -6.36 26.59 -6.18
C ARG A 95 -4.87 26.26 -6.12
N PRO A 96 -4.12 26.74 -5.11
CA PRO A 96 -2.77 26.27 -4.85
C PRO A 96 -2.84 24.87 -4.20
N VAL A 97 -2.65 23.82 -4.99
CA VAL A 97 -2.99 22.44 -4.60
C VAL A 97 -2.13 21.95 -3.43
N ALA A 98 -0.80 22.10 -3.53
CA ALA A 98 0.11 21.62 -2.49
C ALA A 98 -0.11 22.27 -1.12
N ARG A 99 -0.47 23.56 -1.08
CA ARG A 99 -0.73 24.30 0.18
C ARG A 99 -2.07 23.98 0.83
N THR A 100 -3.00 23.37 0.09
CA THR A 100 -4.39 23.19 0.51
C THR A 100 -4.84 21.74 0.50
N SER A 101 -3.91 20.78 0.38
CA SER A 101 -4.23 19.35 0.22
C SER A 101 -3.28 18.45 1.02
N GLN A 102 -3.70 17.20 1.22
CA GLN A 102 -2.87 16.17 1.87
C GLN A 102 -1.87 15.57 0.87
N VAL A 103 -0.67 16.16 0.82
CA VAL A 103 0.36 15.83 -0.17
C VAL A 103 0.81 14.36 -0.13
N GLY A 104 0.89 13.76 1.06
CA GLY A 104 1.49 12.43 1.23
C GLY A 104 0.81 11.31 0.45
N LEU A 105 -0.53 11.31 0.38
CA LEU A 105 -1.27 10.28 -0.37
C LEU A 105 -1.03 10.38 -1.87
N HIS A 106 -0.99 11.60 -2.41
CA HIS A 106 -0.82 11.81 -3.85
C HIS A 106 0.54 11.28 -4.32
N PHE A 107 1.59 11.60 -3.54
CA PHE A 107 2.93 11.09 -3.77
C PHE A 107 3.02 9.58 -3.56
N ALA A 108 2.38 9.02 -2.54
CA ALA A 108 2.34 7.58 -2.34
C ALA A 108 1.73 6.88 -3.57
N GLY A 109 0.56 7.32 -4.03
CA GLY A 109 -0.10 6.77 -5.22
C GLY A 109 0.80 6.82 -6.46
N ALA A 110 1.43 7.96 -6.72
CA ALA A 110 2.30 8.14 -7.89
C ALA A 110 3.61 7.33 -7.77
N ILE A 111 4.33 7.42 -6.65
CA ILE A 111 5.62 6.75 -6.46
C ILE A 111 5.45 5.23 -6.44
N PHE A 112 4.46 4.71 -5.71
CA PHE A 112 4.24 3.26 -5.70
C PHE A 112 3.84 2.74 -7.09
N TYR A 113 3.07 3.53 -7.86
CA TYR A 113 2.77 3.18 -9.24
C TYR A 113 4.02 3.23 -10.14
N ILE A 114 4.86 4.26 -10.04
CA ILE A 114 6.13 4.37 -10.78
C ILE A 114 7.01 3.15 -10.48
N ILE A 115 7.16 2.79 -9.20
CA ILE A 115 7.90 1.60 -8.79
C ILE A 115 7.27 0.33 -9.41
N ALA A 116 5.94 0.17 -9.31
CA ALA A 116 5.25 -0.98 -9.86
C ALA A 116 5.42 -1.09 -11.40
N ARG A 117 5.30 0.02 -12.10
CA ARG A 117 5.42 0.11 -13.56
C ARG A 117 6.86 -0.10 -14.02
N ASP A 118 7.80 0.67 -13.49
CA ASP A 118 9.16 0.79 -14.03
C ASP A 118 10.10 -0.32 -13.51
N ILE A 119 9.90 -0.78 -12.27
CA ILE A 119 10.75 -1.83 -11.65
C ILE A 119 10.13 -3.21 -11.84
N PHE A 120 8.82 -3.34 -11.64
CA PHE A 120 8.13 -4.63 -11.69
C PHE A 120 7.44 -4.89 -13.04
N GLY A 121 7.50 -3.96 -14.00
CA GLY A 121 6.95 -4.13 -15.33
C GLY A 121 5.41 -4.17 -15.39
N LEU A 122 4.73 -3.54 -14.42
CA LEU A 122 3.27 -3.49 -14.39
C LEU A 122 2.74 -2.69 -15.59
N SER A 123 1.85 -3.29 -16.37
CA SER A 123 1.26 -2.68 -17.58
C SER A 123 -0.12 -2.04 -17.36
N SER A 124 -0.63 -2.03 -16.13
CA SER A 124 -1.93 -1.42 -15.81
C SER A 124 -1.87 0.10 -15.84
N SER A 125 -3.02 0.75 -15.96
CA SER A 125 -3.09 2.21 -15.80
C SER A 125 -2.87 2.65 -14.35
N LEU A 126 -2.53 3.93 -14.14
CA LEU A 126 -2.50 4.53 -12.79
C LEU A 126 -3.86 4.41 -12.11
N TYR A 127 -4.96 4.56 -12.87
CA TYR A 127 -6.31 4.45 -12.33
C TYR A 127 -6.53 3.07 -11.73
N ASP A 128 -6.21 2.03 -12.48
CA ASP A 128 -6.44 0.66 -12.03
C ASP A 128 -5.59 0.33 -10.80
N PHE A 129 -4.35 0.84 -10.77
CA PHE A 129 -3.46 0.68 -9.62
C PHE A 129 -4.03 1.35 -8.36
N ILE A 130 -4.51 2.59 -8.48
CA ILE A 130 -5.05 3.36 -7.36
C ILE A 130 -6.35 2.76 -6.81
N VAL A 131 -7.17 2.10 -7.64
CA VAL A 131 -8.41 1.43 -7.17
C VAL A 131 -8.11 0.29 -6.19
N VAL A 132 -7.04 -0.48 -6.39
CA VAL A 132 -6.64 -1.60 -5.51
C VAL A 132 -5.65 -1.21 -4.41
N PHE A 133 -5.08 -0.01 -4.49
CA PHE A 133 -4.13 0.49 -3.50
C PHE A 133 -4.66 0.45 -2.04
N PRO A 134 -5.89 0.93 -1.73
CA PRO A 134 -6.40 0.97 -0.36
C PRO A 134 -6.54 -0.41 0.30
N PRO A 135 -7.12 -1.43 -0.37
CA PRO A 135 -7.14 -2.79 0.17
C PRO A 135 -5.77 -3.36 0.54
N ILE A 136 -4.76 -3.14 -0.30
CA ILE A 136 -3.39 -3.65 -0.08
C ILE A 136 -2.79 -2.98 1.16
N VAL A 137 -2.80 -1.66 1.18
CA VAL A 137 -2.23 -0.87 2.29
C VAL A 137 -2.97 -1.14 3.60
N GLY A 138 -4.30 -1.19 3.56
CA GLY A 138 -5.11 -1.49 4.74
C GLY A 138 -4.92 -2.92 5.26
N ALA A 139 -4.67 -3.90 4.37
CA ALA A 139 -4.31 -5.25 4.78
C ALA A 139 -2.90 -5.29 5.40
N LEU A 140 -1.94 -4.53 4.88
CA LEU A 140 -0.58 -4.46 5.44
C LEU A 140 -0.56 -3.93 6.88
N SER A 141 -1.55 -3.14 7.29
CA SER A 141 -1.67 -2.64 8.67
C SER A 141 -1.77 -3.74 9.73
N ILE A 142 -2.10 -4.99 9.37
CA ILE A 142 -2.14 -6.09 10.36
C ILE A 142 -0.76 -6.40 10.96
N ILE A 143 0.32 -6.11 10.21
CA ILE A 143 1.70 -6.43 10.59
C ILE A 143 2.15 -5.54 11.74
N PRO A 144 2.11 -4.19 11.64
CA PRO A 144 2.48 -3.35 12.76
C PRO A 144 1.56 -3.56 13.98
N ILE A 145 0.28 -3.91 13.78
CA ILE A 145 -0.62 -4.27 14.89
C ILE A 145 -0.13 -5.51 15.63
N TYR A 146 0.29 -6.55 14.90
CA TYR A 146 0.90 -7.73 15.50
C TYR A 146 2.15 -7.36 16.27
N LEU A 147 3.04 -6.54 15.70
CA LEU A 147 4.30 -6.14 16.32
C LEU A 147 4.07 -5.34 17.60
N ILE A 148 3.11 -4.41 17.61
CA ILE A 148 2.72 -3.63 18.79
C ILE A 148 2.13 -4.57 19.85
N ALA A 149 1.13 -5.38 19.48
CA ALA A 149 0.49 -6.29 20.41
C ALA A 149 1.47 -7.31 21.00
N ARG A 150 2.47 -7.75 20.23
CA ARG A 150 3.50 -8.67 20.69
C ARG A 150 4.37 -8.11 21.81
N ARG A 151 4.47 -6.79 21.96
CA ARG A 151 5.16 -6.15 23.10
C ARG A 151 4.39 -6.25 24.41
N VAL A 152 3.07 -6.48 24.36
CA VAL A 152 2.19 -6.46 25.53
C VAL A 152 1.64 -7.85 25.87
N THR A 153 1.44 -8.72 24.87
CA THR A 153 0.86 -10.05 25.03
C THR A 153 1.63 -11.12 24.27
N SER A 154 1.24 -12.40 24.43
CA SER A 154 1.82 -13.57 23.77
C SER A 154 1.67 -13.53 22.24
N SER A 155 2.40 -14.40 21.52
CA SER A 155 2.25 -14.53 20.06
C SER A 155 0.80 -14.83 19.65
N GLY A 156 0.09 -15.67 20.40
CA GLY A 156 -1.33 -15.96 20.16
C GLY A 156 -2.23 -14.74 20.40
N GLY A 157 -1.99 -13.99 21.47
CA GLY A 157 -2.73 -12.75 21.75
C GLY A 157 -2.50 -11.68 20.68
N ALA A 158 -1.27 -11.57 20.17
CA ALA A 158 -0.93 -10.63 19.11
C ALA A 158 -1.58 -11.01 17.77
N LEU A 159 -1.60 -12.30 17.40
CA LEU A 159 -2.35 -12.79 16.24
C LEU A 159 -3.85 -12.49 16.37
N PHE A 160 -4.41 -12.69 17.57
CA PHE A 160 -5.81 -12.38 17.84
C PHE A 160 -6.12 -10.89 17.72
N ALA A 161 -5.23 -10.01 18.19
CA ALA A 161 -5.37 -8.57 18.00
C ALA A 161 -5.37 -8.18 16.51
N SER A 162 -4.45 -8.73 15.71
CA SER A 162 -4.42 -8.52 14.27
C SER A 162 -5.69 -9.03 13.58
N LEU A 163 -6.23 -10.17 14.01
CA LEU A 163 -7.48 -10.72 13.50
C LEU A 163 -8.67 -9.78 13.78
N ILE A 164 -8.77 -9.22 14.99
CA ILE A 164 -9.83 -8.26 15.33
C ILE A 164 -9.79 -7.05 14.39
N ILE A 165 -8.61 -6.51 14.12
CA ILE A 165 -8.49 -5.35 13.23
C ILE A 165 -8.75 -5.72 11.77
N ALA A 166 -8.33 -6.91 11.33
CA ALA A 166 -8.62 -7.40 9.98
C ALA A 166 -10.13 -7.41 9.68
N PHE A 167 -10.96 -7.78 10.66
CA PHE A 167 -12.42 -7.89 10.59
C PHE A 167 -13.18 -6.66 11.12
N SER A 168 -12.48 -5.60 11.53
CA SER A 168 -13.11 -4.38 12.04
C SER A 168 -13.87 -3.66 10.92
N THR A 169 -15.19 -3.51 11.08
CA THR A 169 -16.07 -2.88 10.09
C THR A 169 -15.66 -1.43 9.79
N SER A 170 -15.30 -0.67 10.82
CA SER A 170 -14.86 0.72 10.67
C SER A 170 -13.58 0.85 9.84
N VAL A 171 -12.65 -0.11 10.00
CA VAL A 171 -11.39 -0.13 9.22
C VAL A 171 -11.65 -0.62 7.80
N ILE A 172 -12.54 -1.61 7.62
CA ILE A 172 -12.90 -2.14 6.30
C ILE A 172 -13.59 -1.05 5.46
N GLN A 173 -14.56 -0.32 6.02
CA GLN A 173 -15.31 0.71 5.30
C GLN A 173 -14.42 1.86 4.80
N ARG A 174 -13.35 2.19 5.54
CA ARG A 174 -12.41 3.27 5.17
C ARG A 174 -11.12 2.76 4.53
N GLY A 175 -11.17 1.58 3.91
CA GLY A 175 -10.01 0.98 3.25
C GLY A 175 -10.42 -0.11 2.24
N ASN A 176 -11.64 -0.04 1.73
CA ASN A 176 -12.13 -0.96 0.72
C ASN A 176 -11.68 -0.55 -0.69
N LEU A 177 -11.94 -1.42 -1.67
CA LEU A 177 -11.64 -1.18 -3.07
C LEU A 177 -12.23 0.15 -3.53
N GLY A 178 -11.44 1.01 -4.17
CA GLY A 178 -11.90 2.32 -4.66
C GLY A 178 -11.85 3.45 -3.63
N TRP A 179 -11.64 3.18 -2.33
CA TRP A 179 -11.49 4.20 -1.28
C TRP A 179 -10.07 4.80 -1.25
N PHE A 180 -9.65 5.44 -2.34
CA PHE A 180 -8.35 6.10 -2.42
C PHE A 180 -8.34 7.42 -1.65
N LYS A 181 -8.35 7.30 -0.32
CA LYS A 181 -8.24 8.37 0.67
C LYS A 181 -7.04 8.13 1.59
N SER A 182 -6.75 9.11 2.44
CA SER A 182 -5.59 9.07 3.33
C SER A 182 -5.75 8.10 4.50
N ASP A 183 -6.96 7.79 4.93
CA ASP A 183 -7.21 6.95 6.11
C ASP A 183 -6.45 5.60 6.15
N PRO A 184 -6.51 4.73 5.11
CA PRO A 184 -5.85 3.43 5.16
C PRO A 184 -4.33 3.56 5.19
N PHE A 185 -3.78 4.52 4.46
CA PHE A 185 -2.34 4.79 4.42
C PHE A 185 -1.85 5.45 5.71
N ALA A 186 -2.61 6.41 6.24
CA ALA A 186 -2.33 7.04 7.52
C ALA A 186 -2.35 6.03 8.66
N LEU A 187 -3.31 5.09 8.68
CA LEU A 187 -3.36 4.02 9.66
C LEU A 187 -2.08 3.15 9.62
N LEU A 188 -1.65 2.73 8.43
CA LEU A 188 -0.42 1.95 8.28
C LEU A 188 0.79 2.70 8.83
N LEU A 189 0.95 3.98 8.46
CA LEU A 189 2.07 4.80 8.88
C LEU A 189 2.05 5.08 10.38
N ALA A 190 0.89 5.43 10.94
CA ALA A 190 0.72 5.72 12.36
C ALA A 190 1.07 4.52 13.26
N LEU A 191 0.82 3.30 12.79
CA LEU A 191 1.13 2.07 13.53
C LEU A 191 2.59 1.62 13.33
N SER A 192 3.28 2.12 12.31
CA SER A 192 4.65 1.70 11.97
C SER A 192 5.73 2.63 12.54
N GLY A 193 5.34 3.76 13.13
CA GLY A 193 6.23 4.77 13.71
C GLY A 193 6.71 4.50 15.14
#